data_AF-A0A3B8VIM9-F1
#
_entry.id   AF-A0A3B8VIM9-F1
#
_cell.length_a   1.000
_cell.length_b   1.000
_cell.length_c   1.000
_cell.angle_alpha   90.00
_cell.angle_beta   90.00
_cell.angle_gamma   90.00
#
_symmetry.space_group_name_H-M   'P 1'
#
loop_
_entity.id
_entity.type
_entity.pdbx_description
1 polymer ?
#
loop_
_entity_poly.entity_id
_entity_poly.type
_entity_poly.pdbx_seq_one_letter_code
_entity_poly.pdbx_strand_id
1 'polypeptide(L)'
;MNINELILVSVQIVVILILLNIGLLFIKQGYRNRLLHKYMLAVASFLFSIEILVDIIRNLPGIVIWEYSDLAHDWIKLVALVCLLSGLGLLIRQSKPKVTRAPVVLAFLPFLLLLAYPLVMDTFVIKQFMFSLLFTGAVIISVLMYSILTYRERKYQIVLLSLVFFIIAIVNGYLFPSILAFSYFSVIIALFLYRIGYKKHEFNL
;
A
#
# COMPACT_ATOMS: atom_id res chain seq x y z
N MET A 1 26.51 -11.85 18.84
CA MET A 1 25.81 -10.77 18.12
C MET A 1 26.84 -9.72 17.75
N ASN A 2 27.08 -9.52 16.46
CA ASN A 2 28.10 -8.61 15.95
C ASN A 2 27.65 -7.15 16.13
N ILE A 3 28.58 -6.19 16.17
CA ILE A 3 28.24 -4.75 16.35
C ILE A 3 27.27 -4.27 15.27
N ASN A 4 27.46 -4.74 14.03
CA ASN A 4 26.57 -4.42 12.92
C ASN A 4 25.14 -4.98 13.11
N GLU A 5 25.00 -6.17 13.69
CA GLU A 5 23.69 -6.76 14.00
C GLU A 5 22.98 -5.98 15.11
N LEU A 6 23.73 -5.52 16.12
CA LEU A 6 23.19 -4.67 17.19
C LEU A 6 22.70 -3.32 16.65
N ILE A 7 23.47 -2.69 15.76
CA ILE A 7 23.07 -1.47 15.09
C ILE A 7 21.80 -1.70 14.26
N LEU A 8 21.75 -2.77 13.48
CA LEU A 8 20.59 -3.13 12.66
C LEU A 8 19.31 -3.29 13.49
N VAL A 9 19.38 -4.09 14.57
CA VAL A 9 18.25 -4.31 15.48
C VAL A 9 17.82 -2.99 16.13
N SER A 10 18.77 -2.16 16.55
CA SER A 10 18.44 -0.85 17.15
C SER A 10 17.71 0.08 16.17
N VAL A 11 18.14 0.12 14.90
CA VAL A 11 17.48 0.91 13.85
C VAL A 11 16.07 0.40 13.59
N GLN A 12 15.89 -0.92 13.49
CA GLN A 12 14.58 -1.53 13.29
C GLN A 12 13.62 -1.21 14.43
N ILE A 13 14.06 -1.30 15.69
CA ILE A 13 13.24 -0.95 16.86
C ILE A 13 12.81 0.52 16.79
N VAL A 14 13.73 1.44 16.46
CA VAL A 14 13.41 2.87 16.31
C VAL A 14 12.37 3.09 15.20
N VAL A 15 12.54 2.45 14.04
CA VAL A 15 11.58 2.53 12.93
C VAL A 15 10.20 2.03 13.36
N ILE A 16 10.13 0.88 14.03
CA ILE A 16 8.88 0.30 14.54
C ILE A 16 8.20 1.25 15.52
N LEU A 17 8.94 1.80 16.49
CA LEU A 17 8.40 2.75 17.47
C LEU A 17 7.86 4.02 16.80
N ILE A 18 8.56 4.56 15.80
CA ILE A 18 8.11 5.72 15.04
C ILE A 18 6.81 5.38 14.29
N LEU A 19 6.78 4.27 13.55
CA LEU A 19 5.62 3.87 12.76
C LEU A 19 4.42 3.53 13.64
N LEU A 20 4.63 2.93 14.81
CA LEU A 20 3.57 2.62 15.77
C LEU A 20 3.00 3.90 16.38
N ASN A 21 3.84 4.87 16.75
CA ASN A 21 3.38 6.18 17.21
C ASN A 21 2.56 6.89 16.13
N ILE A 22 3.01 6.87 14.88
CA ILE A 22 2.26 7.39 13.73
C ILE A 22 0.92 6.67 13.59
N GLY A 23 0.88 5.34 13.71
CA GLY A 23 -0.33 4.53 13.70
C GLY A 23 -1.32 4.93 14.81
N LEU A 24 -0.84 5.08 16.05
CA LEU A 24 -1.65 5.54 17.19
C LEU A 24 -2.22 6.95 16.98
N LEU A 25 -1.40 7.87 16.44
CA LEU A 25 -1.85 9.21 16.07
C LEU A 25 -2.96 9.15 15.01
N PHE A 26 -2.81 8.29 14.00
CA PHE A 26 -3.84 8.10 12.99
C PHE A 26 -5.11 7.44 13.53
N ILE A 27 -5.01 6.49 14.48
CA ILE A 27 -6.18 5.93 15.16
C ILE A 27 -6.93 7.06 15.88
N LYS A 28 -6.22 7.86 16.68
CA LYS A 28 -6.79 9.01 17.41
C LYS A 28 -7.44 10.01 16.46
N GLN A 29 -6.78 10.33 15.35
CA GLN A 29 -7.34 11.22 14.32
C GLN A 29 -8.50 10.58 13.56
N GLY A 30 -8.54 9.26 13.38
CA GLY A 30 -9.58 8.55 12.64
C GLY A 30 -10.94 8.60 13.32
N TYR A 31 -10.94 8.75 14.65
CA TYR A 31 -12.15 9.05 15.41
C TYR A 31 -12.71 10.45 15.12
N ARG A 32 -11.83 11.42 14.80
CA ARG A 32 -12.18 12.83 14.65
C ARG A 32 -12.39 13.27 13.19
N ASN A 33 -11.61 12.74 12.25
CA ASN A 33 -11.55 13.21 10.88
C ASN A 33 -12.03 12.13 9.88
N ARG A 34 -13.10 12.45 9.14
CA ARG A 34 -13.62 11.56 8.09
C ARG A 34 -12.68 11.45 6.87
N LEU A 35 -11.80 12.41 6.67
CA LEU A 35 -10.88 12.44 5.52
C LEU A 35 -9.65 11.52 5.70
N LEU A 36 -9.50 10.87 6.85
CA LEU A 36 -8.29 10.09 7.15
C LEU A 36 -8.04 8.91 6.20
N HIS A 37 -9.10 8.30 5.67
CA HIS A 37 -8.96 7.27 4.63
C HIS A 37 -8.27 7.82 3.37
N LYS A 38 -8.54 9.09 3.00
CA LYS A 38 -7.91 9.74 1.84
C LYS A 38 -6.42 9.94 2.08
N TYR A 39 -6.04 10.44 3.26
CA TYR A 39 -4.63 10.61 3.61
C TYR A 39 -3.88 9.28 3.63
N MET A 40 -4.48 8.21 4.17
CA MET A 40 -3.89 6.86 4.16
C MET A 40 -3.66 6.33 2.75
N LEU A 41 -4.66 6.46 1.87
CA LEU A 41 -4.55 6.04 0.48
C LEU A 41 -3.51 6.89 -0.28
N ALA A 42 -3.43 8.19 0.00
CA ALA A 42 -2.42 9.08 -0.57
C ALA A 42 -1.00 8.68 -0.13
N VAL A 43 -0.78 8.46 1.16
CA VAL A 43 0.51 7.99 1.71
C VAL A 43 0.88 6.64 1.10
N ALA A 44 -0.06 5.69 1.03
CA ALA A 44 0.18 4.42 0.38
C ALA A 44 0.59 4.59 -1.09
N SER A 45 -0.14 5.41 -1.87
CA SER A 45 0.19 5.67 -3.28
C SER A 45 1.57 6.30 -3.46
N PHE A 46 1.96 7.21 -2.56
CA PHE A 46 3.28 7.82 -2.56
C PHE A 46 4.37 6.78 -2.27
N LEU A 47 4.18 5.94 -1.25
CA LEU A 47 5.16 4.89 -0.92
C LEU A 47 5.27 3.82 -2.02
N PHE A 48 4.17 3.42 -2.65
CA PHE A 48 4.22 2.53 -3.82
C PHE A 48 4.94 3.18 -5.01
N SER A 49 4.79 4.50 -5.22
CA SER A 49 5.54 5.19 -6.27
C SER A 49 7.06 5.20 -6.00
N ILE A 50 7.47 5.32 -4.74
CA ILE A 50 8.87 5.17 -4.32
C ILE A 50 9.33 3.72 -4.53
N GLU A 51 8.51 2.73 -4.16
CA GLU A 51 8.86 1.32 -4.33
C GLU A 51 9.08 0.96 -5.80
N ILE A 52 8.18 1.38 -6.69
CA ILE A 52 8.35 1.19 -8.15
C ILE A 52 9.62 1.88 -8.65
N LEU A 53 9.93 3.09 -8.17
CA LEU A 53 11.15 3.81 -8.57
C LEU A 53 12.40 3.05 -8.12
N VAL A 54 12.40 2.52 -6.89
CA VAL A 54 13.49 1.70 -6.37
C VAL A 54 13.66 0.43 -7.20
N ASP A 55 12.57 -0.24 -7.58
CA ASP A 55 12.63 -1.44 -8.43
C ASP A 55 13.18 -1.15 -9.83
N ILE A 56 12.78 -0.02 -10.43
CA ILE A 56 13.34 0.41 -11.72
C ILE A 56 14.85 0.62 -11.60
N ILE A 57 15.31 1.31 -10.54
CA ILE A 57 16.74 1.56 -10.30
C ILE A 57 17.50 0.25 -10.09
N ARG A 58 16.96 -0.69 -9.30
CA ARG A 58 17.60 -2.00 -9.03
C ARG A 58 17.76 -2.85 -10.28
N ASN A 59 16.87 -2.70 -11.26
CA ASN A 59 16.93 -3.43 -12.53
C ASN A 59 17.83 -2.76 -13.59
N LEU A 60 18.45 -1.60 -13.30
CA LEU A 60 19.40 -0.97 -14.23
C LEU A 60 20.76 -1.68 -14.21
N PRO A 61 21.32 -2.02 -15.38
CA PRO A 61 22.63 -2.66 -15.46
C PRO A 61 23.72 -1.72 -14.92
N GLY A 62 24.59 -2.25 -14.06
CA GLY A 62 25.77 -1.53 -13.54
C GLY A 62 25.59 -0.83 -12.19
N ILE A 63 24.41 -0.94 -11.55
CA ILE A 63 24.18 -0.39 -10.21
C ILE A 63 24.51 -1.45 -9.15
N VAL A 64 25.46 -1.15 -8.25
CA VAL A 64 25.76 -1.98 -7.08
C VAL A 64 24.70 -1.71 -6.01
N ILE A 65 23.92 -2.75 -5.71
CA ILE A 65 22.87 -2.73 -4.69
C ILE A 65 23.51 -2.94 -3.32
N TRP A 66 23.16 -2.08 -2.35
CA TRP A 66 23.71 -2.11 -0.99
C TRP A 66 22.94 -3.13 -0.16
N GLU A 67 23.60 -3.85 0.76
CA GLU A 67 22.96 -4.88 1.61
C GLU A 67 21.71 -4.36 2.37
N TYR A 68 21.73 -3.09 2.79
CA TYR A 68 20.61 -2.46 3.48
C TYR A 68 19.44 -2.02 2.58
N SER A 69 19.61 -2.00 1.26
CA SER A 69 18.54 -1.55 0.36
C SER A 69 17.40 -2.54 0.27
N ASP A 70 17.67 -3.83 0.42
CA ASP A 70 16.65 -4.87 0.36
C ASP A 70 15.72 -4.80 1.58
N LEU A 71 16.33 -4.58 2.76
CA LEU A 71 15.58 -4.34 3.98
C LEU A 71 14.75 -3.05 3.89
N ALA A 72 15.34 -1.95 3.41
CA ALA A 72 14.62 -0.68 3.25
C ALA A 72 13.45 -0.81 2.26
N HIS A 73 13.67 -1.51 1.15
CA HIS A 73 12.64 -1.80 0.14
C HIS A 73 11.46 -2.58 0.76
N ASP A 74 11.74 -3.64 1.52
CA ASP A 74 10.69 -4.42 2.18
C ASP A 74 9.89 -3.58 3.20
N TRP A 75 10.56 -2.71 3.97
CA TRP A 75 9.87 -1.81 4.92
C TRP A 75 8.99 -0.79 4.20
N ILE A 76 9.45 -0.18 3.11
CA ILE A 76 8.65 0.76 2.31
C ILE A 76 7.40 0.04 1.81
N LYS A 77 7.56 -1.18 1.27
CA LYS A 77 6.48 -2.02 0.76
C LYS A 77 5.48 -2.39 1.85
N LEU A 78 5.96 -2.79 3.02
CA LEU A 78 5.12 -3.13 4.16
C LEU A 78 4.32 -1.94 4.66
N VAL A 79 4.96 -0.78 4.85
CA VAL A 79 4.27 0.45 5.29
C VAL A 79 3.25 0.89 4.25
N ALA A 80 3.57 0.79 2.95
CA ALA A 80 2.63 1.09 1.87
C ALA A 80 1.38 0.19 1.95
N LEU A 81 1.57 -1.12 2.13
CA LEU A 81 0.48 -2.10 2.27
C LEU A 81 -0.37 -1.86 3.52
N VAL A 82 0.26 -1.60 4.66
CA VAL A 82 -0.43 -1.32 5.92
C VAL A 82 -1.29 -0.06 5.81
N CYS A 83 -0.75 1.01 5.22
CA CYS A 83 -1.48 2.25 4.95
C CYS A 83 -2.63 2.01 3.98
N LEU A 84 -2.41 1.23 2.92
CA LEU A 84 -3.43 0.93 1.91
C LEU A 84 -4.59 0.12 2.50
N LEU A 85 -4.29 -0.98 3.21
CA LEU A 85 -5.29 -1.82 3.85
C LEU A 85 -6.06 -1.05 4.93
N SER A 86 -5.37 -0.20 5.70
CA SER A 86 -6.02 0.62 6.72
C SER A 86 -6.91 1.71 6.10
N GLY A 87 -6.45 2.34 5.02
CA GLY A 87 -7.23 3.30 4.22
C GLY A 87 -8.48 2.65 3.63
N LEU A 88 -8.36 1.46 3.05
CA LEU A 88 -9.49 0.68 2.53
C LEU A 88 -10.45 0.26 3.66
N GLY A 89 -9.93 -0.21 4.80
CA GLY A 89 -10.74 -0.56 5.97
C GLY A 89 -11.57 0.61 6.47
N LEU A 90 -10.99 1.81 6.51
CA LEU A 90 -11.70 3.04 6.85
C LEU A 90 -12.74 3.42 5.78
N LEU A 91 -12.41 3.27 4.49
CA LEU A 91 -13.34 3.54 3.39
C LEU A 91 -14.57 2.62 3.47
N ILE A 92 -14.36 1.32 3.72
CA ILE A 92 -15.43 0.33 3.93
C ILE A 92 -16.26 0.67 5.16
N ARG A 93 -15.63 1.08 6.26
CA ARG A 93 -16.36 1.52 7.46
C ARG A 93 -17.23 2.73 7.17
N GLN A 94 -16.74 3.68 6.39
CA GLN A 94 -17.45 4.92 6.08
C GLN A 94 -18.61 4.71 5.10
N SER A 95 -18.54 3.72 4.22
CA SER A 95 -19.62 3.38 3.30
C SER A 95 -20.85 2.76 4.01
N LYS A 96 -20.67 2.18 5.20
CA LYS A 96 -21.75 1.63 6.03
C LYS A 96 -22.49 2.70 6.85
N PRO A 97 -23.80 2.51 7.16
CA PRO A 97 -24.56 3.40 8.04
C PRO A 97 -24.02 3.37 9.47
N LYS A 98 -24.14 4.47 10.22
CA LYS A 98 -23.48 4.67 11.53
C LYS A 98 -23.71 3.52 12.53
N VAL A 99 -24.90 2.93 12.52
CA VAL A 99 -25.34 1.91 13.49
C VAL A 99 -24.62 0.56 13.30
N THR A 100 -24.15 0.26 12.08
CA THR A 100 -23.46 -1.01 11.77
C THR A 100 -21.96 -0.85 11.55
N ARG A 101 -21.41 0.31 11.92
CA ARG A 101 -19.97 0.58 11.76
C ARG A 101 -19.18 -0.17 12.82
N ALA A 102 -18.24 -0.98 12.36
CA ALA A 102 -17.19 -1.53 13.21
C ALA A 102 -16.41 -0.41 13.93
N PRO A 103 -15.80 -0.68 15.11
CA PRO A 103 -14.89 0.24 15.77
C PRO A 103 -13.76 0.71 14.84
N VAL A 104 -13.34 1.98 14.97
CA VAL A 104 -12.27 2.55 14.13
C VAL A 104 -10.97 1.77 14.29
N VAL A 105 -10.66 1.29 15.50
CA VAL A 105 -9.44 0.51 15.79
C VAL A 105 -9.30 -0.71 14.88
N LEU A 106 -10.39 -1.39 14.54
CA LEU A 106 -10.34 -2.56 13.66
C LEU A 106 -9.91 -2.21 12.22
N ALA A 107 -10.14 -0.98 11.78
CA ALA A 107 -9.64 -0.52 10.48
C ALA A 107 -8.12 -0.34 10.47
N PHE A 108 -7.47 -0.25 11.65
CA PHE A 108 -6.03 -0.12 11.80
C PHE A 108 -5.34 -1.42 12.21
N LEU A 109 -6.07 -2.53 12.24
CA LEU A 109 -5.50 -3.85 12.51
C LEU A 109 -4.27 -4.18 11.65
N PRO A 110 -4.19 -3.77 10.36
CA PRO A 110 -2.99 -4.00 9.55
C PRO A 110 -1.69 -3.43 10.15
N PHE A 111 -1.75 -2.40 11.02
CA PHE A 111 -0.54 -1.86 11.67
C PHE A 111 0.15 -2.87 12.60
N LEU A 112 -0.56 -3.91 13.08
CA LEU A 112 0.06 -5.00 13.83
C LEU A 112 1.09 -5.78 12.99
N LEU A 113 0.99 -5.74 11.65
CA LEU A 113 1.95 -6.39 10.77
C LEU A 113 3.36 -5.77 10.87
N LEU A 114 3.46 -4.49 11.24
CA LEU A 114 4.75 -3.82 11.47
C LEU A 114 5.50 -4.43 12.66
N LEU A 115 4.77 -4.92 13.65
CA LEU A 115 5.33 -5.62 14.81
C LEU A 115 5.65 -7.08 14.49
N ALA A 116 4.86 -7.70 13.62
CA ALA A 116 5.05 -9.08 13.22
C ALA A 116 6.22 -9.26 12.23
N TYR A 117 6.49 -8.27 11.38
CA TYR A 117 7.45 -8.41 10.29
C TYR A 117 8.89 -8.79 10.70
N PRO A 118 9.49 -8.22 11.77
CA PRO A 118 10.83 -8.65 12.23
C PRO A 118 10.91 -10.13 12.61
N LEU A 119 9.80 -10.79 12.97
CA LEU A 119 9.78 -12.22 13.28
C LEU A 119 9.85 -13.10 12.02
N VAL A 120 9.58 -12.53 10.85
CA VAL A 120 9.40 -13.25 9.59
C VAL A 120 10.46 -12.86 8.56
N MET A 121 11.20 -11.76 8.80
CA MET A 121 12.12 -11.16 7.82
C MET A 121 13.22 -12.12 7.32
N ASP A 122 13.72 -13.00 8.18
CA ASP A 122 14.79 -13.95 7.86
C ASP A 122 14.30 -15.15 7.04
N THR A 123 12.98 -15.36 6.99
CA THR A 123 12.37 -16.50 6.28
C THR A 123 11.82 -16.07 4.93
N PHE A 124 12.64 -16.22 3.88
CA PHE A 124 12.29 -15.79 2.51
C PHE A 124 10.89 -16.24 2.06
N VAL A 125 10.56 -17.52 2.26
CA VAL A 125 9.28 -18.11 1.83
C VAL A 125 8.09 -17.48 2.55
N ILE A 126 8.15 -17.34 3.88
CA ILE A 126 7.04 -16.79 4.66
C ILE A 126 6.87 -15.31 4.36
N LYS A 127 7.99 -14.58 4.22
CA LYS A 127 7.99 -13.16 3.83
C LYS A 127 7.31 -12.94 2.49
N GLN A 128 7.70 -13.71 1.46
CA GLN A 128 7.12 -13.61 0.13
C GLN A 128 5.62 -13.93 0.15
N PHE A 129 5.25 -15.02 0.83
CA PHE A 129 3.85 -15.42 0.98
C PHE A 129 3.00 -14.34 1.68
N MET A 130 3.52 -13.76 2.76
CA MET A 130 2.86 -12.67 3.49
C MET A 130 2.62 -11.47 2.57
N PHE A 131 3.64 -11.01 1.83
CA PHE A 131 3.49 -9.89 0.90
C PHE A 131 2.50 -10.19 -0.23
N SER A 132 2.58 -11.38 -0.83
CA SER A 132 1.65 -11.80 -1.88
C SER A 132 0.20 -11.81 -1.37
N LEU A 133 -0.07 -12.39 -0.20
CA LEU A 133 -1.41 -12.40 0.39
C LEU A 133 -1.94 -11.00 0.66
N LEU A 134 -1.14 -10.15 1.30
CA LEU A 134 -1.54 -8.77 1.65
C LEU A 134 -1.82 -7.95 0.40
N PHE A 135 -0.95 -8.06 -0.62
CA PHE A 135 -1.09 -7.34 -1.87
C PHE A 135 -2.31 -7.82 -2.67
N THR A 136 -2.46 -9.13 -2.86
CA THR A 136 -3.62 -9.70 -3.57
C THR A 136 -4.92 -9.36 -2.85
N GLY A 137 -4.95 -9.47 -1.51
CA GLY A 137 -6.10 -9.07 -0.70
C GLY A 137 -6.45 -7.59 -0.86
N ALA A 138 -5.46 -6.72 -0.79
CA ALA A 138 -5.61 -5.29 -1.04
C ALA A 138 -6.22 -4.99 -2.43
N VAL A 139 -5.70 -5.64 -3.48
CA VAL A 139 -6.20 -5.48 -4.85
C VAL A 139 -7.67 -5.93 -4.94
N ILE A 140 -8.00 -7.12 -4.46
CA ILE A 140 -9.38 -7.64 -4.49
C ILE A 140 -10.34 -6.70 -3.74
N ILE A 141 -9.97 -6.27 -2.54
CA ILE A 141 -10.78 -5.36 -1.72
C ILE A 141 -10.97 -4.03 -2.43
N SER A 142 -9.92 -3.49 -3.04
CA SER A 142 -9.98 -2.21 -3.77
C SER A 142 -10.94 -2.29 -4.96
N VAL A 143 -10.86 -3.35 -5.78
CA VAL A 143 -11.76 -3.56 -6.93
C VAL A 143 -13.21 -3.67 -6.47
N LEU A 144 -13.48 -4.48 -5.45
CA LEU A 144 -14.83 -4.66 -4.92
C LEU A 144 -15.40 -3.34 -4.40
N MET A 145 -14.60 -2.61 -3.62
CA MET A 145 -15.03 -1.35 -3.02
C MET A 145 -15.30 -0.29 -4.09
N TYR A 146 -14.40 -0.10 -5.05
CA TYR A 146 -14.59 0.87 -6.13
C TYR A 146 -15.67 0.45 -7.12
N SER A 147 -15.94 -0.86 -7.30
CA SER A 147 -17.09 -1.34 -8.07
C SER A 147 -18.41 -0.94 -7.41
N ILE A 148 -18.55 -1.16 -6.10
CA ILE A 148 -19.75 -0.75 -5.33
C ILE A 148 -19.93 0.77 -5.37
N LEU A 149 -18.85 1.53 -5.19
CA LEU A 149 -18.90 2.99 -5.28
C LEU A 149 -19.29 3.47 -6.68
N THR A 150 -18.78 2.81 -7.72
CA THR A 150 -19.11 3.11 -9.12
C THR A 150 -20.57 2.83 -9.44
N TYR A 151 -21.13 1.75 -8.89
CA TYR A 151 -22.55 1.45 -9.01
C TYR A 151 -23.42 2.56 -8.40
N ARG A 152 -22.99 3.13 -7.28
CA ARG A 152 -23.71 4.23 -6.59
C ARG A 152 -23.55 5.57 -7.30
N GLU A 153 -22.34 5.87 -7.77
CA GLU A 153 -22.01 7.13 -8.44
C GLU A 153 -21.08 6.87 -9.63
N ARG A 154 -21.52 7.22 -10.85
CA ARG A 154 -20.70 7.08 -12.08
C ARG A 154 -19.36 7.82 -12.01
N LYS A 155 -19.18 8.74 -11.06
CA LYS A 155 -17.94 9.50 -10.85
C LYS A 155 -16.73 8.61 -10.56
N TYR A 156 -16.92 7.41 -9.99
CA TYR A 156 -15.83 6.49 -9.66
C TYR A 156 -15.40 5.58 -10.83
N GLN A 157 -16.06 5.65 -11.98
CA GLN A 157 -15.74 4.82 -13.16
C GLN A 157 -14.27 4.95 -13.60
N ILE A 158 -13.71 6.17 -13.58
CA ILE A 158 -12.32 6.42 -13.97
C ILE A 158 -11.34 5.76 -13.00
N VAL A 159 -11.67 5.78 -11.69
CA VAL A 159 -10.83 5.15 -10.66
C VAL A 159 -10.91 3.61 -10.79
N LEU A 160 -12.10 3.06 -11.05
CA LEU A 160 -12.24 1.63 -11.31
C LEU A 160 -11.47 1.19 -12.57
N LEU A 161 -11.53 1.98 -13.64
CA LEU A 161 -10.77 1.73 -14.86
C LEU A 161 -9.26 1.72 -14.58
N SER A 162 -8.77 2.68 -13.79
CA SER A 162 -7.35 2.71 -13.38
C SER A 162 -6.92 1.45 -12.63
N LEU A 163 -7.77 0.91 -11.76
CA LEU A 163 -7.51 -0.34 -11.04
C LEU A 163 -7.47 -1.56 -11.97
N VAL A 164 -8.35 -1.62 -12.96
CA VAL A 164 -8.34 -2.71 -13.96
C VAL A 164 -7.05 -2.67 -14.77
N PHE A 165 -6.62 -1.49 -15.24
CA PHE A 165 -5.33 -1.34 -15.93
C PHE A 165 -4.15 -1.73 -15.04
N PHE A 166 -4.18 -1.38 -13.76
CA PHE A 166 -3.16 -1.77 -12.79
C PHE A 166 -3.09 -3.30 -12.63
N ILE A 167 -4.23 -3.99 -12.58
CA ILE A 167 -4.27 -5.46 -12.50
C ILE A 167 -3.70 -6.09 -13.77
N ILE A 168 -4.08 -5.57 -14.94
CA ILE A 168 -3.54 -6.04 -16.23
C ILE A 168 -2.01 -5.86 -16.25
N ALA A 169 -1.49 -4.74 -15.75
CA ALA A 169 -0.06 -4.49 -15.65
C ALA A 169 0.67 -5.53 -14.80
N ILE A 170 0.10 -5.87 -13.64
CA ILE A 170 0.63 -6.89 -12.72
C ILE A 170 0.62 -8.27 -13.36
N VAL A 171 -0.52 -8.67 -13.93
CA VAL A 171 -0.68 -9.99 -14.57
C VAL A 171 0.31 -10.14 -15.72
N ASN A 172 0.44 -9.11 -16.55
CA ASN A 172 1.40 -9.12 -17.66
C ASN A 172 2.86 -9.17 -17.18
N GLY A 173 3.21 -8.40 -16.14
CA GLY A 173 4.55 -8.42 -15.57
C GLY A 173 4.95 -9.78 -14.99
N TYR A 174 3.99 -10.51 -14.42
CA TYR A 174 4.21 -11.83 -13.85
C TYR A 174 4.25 -12.94 -14.91
N LEU A 175 3.32 -12.93 -15.87
CA LEU A 175 3.21 -13.97 -16.90
C LEU A 175 4.24 -13.82 -18.03
N PHE A 176 4.65 -12.59 -18.34
CA PHE A 176 5.55 -12.30 -19.46
C PHE A 176 6.73 -11.42 -19.02
N PRO A 177 7.74 -12.00 -18.33
CA PRO A 177 8.91 -11.26 -17.86
C PRO A 177 9.71 -10.57 -18.98
N SER A 178 9.60 -11.05 -20.21
CA SER A 178 10.22 -10.44 -21.39
C SER A 178 9.61 -9.08 -21.78
N ILE A 179 8.47 -8.71 -21.19
CA ILE A 179 7.72 -7.49 -21.53
C ILE A 179 7.60 -6.54 -20.32
N LEU A 180 8.60 -6.53 -19.44
CA LEU A 180 8.65 -5.65 -18.25
C LEU A 180 8.42 -4.17 -18.58
N ALA A 181 8.96 -3.68 -19.69
CA ALA A 181 8.75 -2.30 -20.12
C ALA A 181 7.26 -1.95 -20.35
N PHE A 182 6.47 -2.90 -20.86
CA PHE A 182 5.03 -2.72 -21.06
C PHE A 182 4.25 -2.78 -19.74
N SER A 183 4.70 -3.61 -18.79
CA SER A 183 4.15 -3.63 -17.43
C SER A 183 4.36 -2.28 -16.73
N TYR A 184 5.58 -1.73 -16.77
CA TYR A 184 5.84 -0.39 -16.21
C TYR A 184 5.04 0.71 -16.89
N PHE A 185 4.93 0.67 -18.22
CA PHE A 185 4.14 1.66 -18.97
C PHE A 185 2.65 1.63 -18.61
N SER A 186 2.08 0.43 -18.44
CA SER A 186 0.68 0.27 -18.01
C SER A 186 0.45 0.72 -16.57
N VAL A 187 1.43 0.57 -15.66
CA VAL A 187 1.37 1.17 -14.32
C VAL A 187 1.36 2.70 -14.39
N ILE A 188 2.19 3.32 -15.24
CA ILE A 188 2.20 4.78 -15.41
C ILE A 188 0.84 5.29 -15.90
N ILE A 189 0.24 4.61 -16.88
CA ILE A 189 -1.11 4.94 -17.37
C ILE A 189 -2.14 4.80 -16.24
N ALA A 190 -2.07 3.72 -15.46
CA ALA A 190 -2.96 3.52 -14.33
C ALA A 190 -2.85 4.65 -13.30
N LEU A 191 -1.63 5.06 -12.94
CA LEU A 191 -1.39 6.18 -12.02
C LEU A 191 -1.93 7.51 -12.59
N PHE A 192 -1.77 7.75 -13.88
CA PHE A 192 -2.29 8.94 -14.55
C PHE A 192 -3.83 8.98 -14.53
N LEU A 193 -4.48 7.88 -14.89
CA LEU A 193 -5.94 7.73 -14.83
C LEU A 193 -6.45 7.87 -13.39
N TYR A 194 -5.76 7.28 -12.42
CA TYR A 194 -6.09 7.41 -11.01
C TYR A 194 -6.08 8.88 -10.57
N ARG A 195 -5.02 9.63 -10.92
CA ARG A 195 -4.91 11.06 -10.62
C ARG A 195 -6.05 11.88 -11.23
N ILE A 196 -6.41 11.62 -12.49
CA ILE A 196 -7.54 12.29 -13.16
C ILE A 196 -8.87 11.97 -12.46
N GLY A 197 -9.10 10.68 -12.17
CA GLY A 197 -10.30 10.21 -11.48
C GLY A 197 -10.46 10.85 -10.11
N TYR A 198 -9.35 11.00 -9.37
CA TYR A 198 -9.35 11.62 -8.05
C TYR A 198 -9.54 13.14 -8.10
N LYS A 199 -8.89 13.86 -9.03
CA LYS A 199 -9.05 15.32 -9.16
C LYS A 199 -10.50 15.70 -9.47
N LYS A 200 -11.21 14.89 -10.28
CA LYS A 200 -12.64 15.11 -10.58
C LYS A 200 -13.56 14.98 -9.35
N HIS A 201 -13.08 14.33 -8.29
CA HIS A 201 -13.78 14.16 -7.00
C HIS A 201 -13.68 15.40 -6.10
N GLU A 202 -12.51 16.05 -6.05
CA GLU A 202 -12.27 17.18 -5.12
C GLU A 202 -12.94 18.50 -5.53
N PHE A 203 -13.20 18.71 -6.83
CA PHE A 203 -13.79 19.96 -7.34
C PHE A 203 -15.34 19.98 -7.38
N ASN A 204 -16.01 19.04 -6.71
CA ASN A 204 -17.49 18.94 -6.67
C ASN A 204 -18.07 18.91 -5.23
N LEU A 205 -17.31 19.40 -4.25
CA LEU A 205 -17.76 19.73 -2.89
C LEU A 205 -17.73 21.25 -2.73
#